data_AF-A0A2V4DBB2-F1
#
_entry.id   AF-A0A2V4DBB2-F1
#
_cell.length_a   1.000
_cell.length_b   1.000
_cell.length_c   1.000
_cell.angle_alpha   90.00
_cell.angle_beta   90.00
_cell.angle_gamma   90.00
#
_symmetry.space_group_name_H-M   'P 1'
#
loop_
_entity.id
_entity.type
_entity.pdbx_description
1 polymer ?
#
loop_
_entity_poly.entity_id
_entity_poly.type
_entity_poly.pdbx_seq_one_letter_code
_entity_poly.pdbx_strand_id
1 'polypeptide(L)'
;MRRGLTLLTTILLIMATSALNAPSLQQLDFSSTPPDNGNSITISSDETWTGPLTLDGSVIINGGATLTIQGDITIAKGSSISVENGSLEVGESAALKSESTEQSMRVNFQDGRINIPLDEYGNNSITFYFSTDVTGYGPTFDNG
;
A
#
# COMPACT_ATOMS: atom_id res chain seq x y z
N MET A 1 63.45 -12.86 -18.53
CA MET A 1 62.25 -12.01 -18.77
C MET A 1 60.90 -12.73 -18.64
N ARG A 2 60.82 -14.08 -18.74
CA ARG A 2 59.54 -14.81 -18.69
C ARG A 2 58.86 -14.91 -17.31
N ARG A 3 59.61 -14.79 -16.21
CA ARG A 3 59.09 -14.88 -14.82
C ARG A 3 58.35 -13.61 -14.34
N GLY A 4 58.73 -12.44 -14.85
CA GLY A 4 58.07 -11.18 -14.50
C GLY A 4 56.71 -11.01 -15.16
N LEU A 5 56.56 -11.54 -16.38
CA LEU A 5 55.29 -11.50 -17.12
C LEU A 5 54.24 -12.43 -16.50
N THR A 6 54.64 -13.58 -15.96
CA THR A 6 53.72 -14.53 -15.30
C THR A 6 53.15 -13.99 -14.00
N LEU A 7 53.96 -13.27 -13.22
CA LEU A 7 53.52 -12.60 -11.98
C LEU A 7 52.50 -11.50 -12.27
N LEU A 8 52.73 -10.70 -13.32
CA LEU A 8 51.84 -9.60 -13.68
C LEU A 8 50.47 -10.12 -14.16
N THR A 9 50.45 -11.23 -14.92
CA THR A 9 49.19 -11.87 -15.34
C THR A 9 48.42 -12.53 -14.19
N THR A 10 49.11 -13.08 -13.17
CA THR A 10 48.41 -13.67 -12.01
C THR A 10 47.81 -12.61 -11.11
N ILE A 11 48.49 -11.48 -10.90
CA ILE A 11 47.96 -10.36 -10.12
C ILE A 11 46.73 -9.75 -10.81
N LEU A 12 46.75 -9.62 -12.14
CA LEU A 12 45.61 -9.11 -12.91
C LEU A 12 44.39 -10.05 -12.83
N LEU A 13 44.60 -11.37 -12.79
CA LEU A 13 43.52 -12.36 -12.68
C LEU A 13 42.90 -12.40 -11.27
N ILE A 14 43.70 -12.18 -10.22
CA ILE A 14 43.21 -12.13 -8.82
C ILE A 14 42.36 -10.87 -8.58
N MET A 15 42.76 -9.73 -9.16
CA MET A 15 42.01 -8.46 -9.08
C MET A 15 40.68 -8.49 -9.85
N ALA A 16 40.54 -9.36 -10.87
CA ALA A 16 39.30 -9.54 -11.60
C ALA A 16 38.25 -10.34 -10.81
N THR A 17 38.67 -11.22 -9.89
CA THR A 17 37.75 -12.07 -9.11
C THR A 17 37.13 -11.38 -7.89
N SER A 18 37.72 -10.30 -7.38
CA SER A 18 37.17 -9.56 -6.23
C SER A 18 36.02 -8.62 -6.57
N ALA A 19 35.81 -8.33 -7.86
CA ALA A 19 34.75 -7.41 -8.32
C ALA A 19 33.36 -8.05 -8.44
N LEU A 20 33.22 -9.36 -8.24
CA LEU A 20 31.93 -10.07 -8.40
C LEU A 20 31.12 -10.22 -7.10
N ASN A 21 31.62 -9.75 -5.96
CA ASN A 21 30.87 -9.77 -4.69
C ASN A 21 30.21 -8.43 -4.39
N ALA A 22 29.58 -7.80 -5.41
CA ALA A 22 28.68 -6.71 -5.12
C ALA A 22 27.50 -7.27 -4.30
N PRO A 23 27.19 -6.73 -3.11
CA PRO A 23 25.92 -7.04 -2.46
C PRO A 23 24.83 -6.75 -3.49
N SER A 24 23.98 -7.74 -3.78
CA SER A 24 22.81 -7.54 -4.62
C SER A 24 22.08 -6.32 -4.07
N LEU A 25 22.02 -5.24 -4.85
CA LEU A 25 21.13 -4.14 -4.56
C LEU A 25 19.73 -4.76 -4.50
N GLN A 26 19.16 -4.83 -3.30
CA GLN A 26 17.77 -5.21 -3.14
C GLN A 26 16.99 -4.21 -3.98
N GLN A 27 16.46 -4.69 -5.10
CA GLN A 27 15.60 -3.93 -5.96
C GLN A 27 14.43 -3.45 -5.09
N LEU A 28 14.42 -2.17 -4.77
CA LEU A 28 13.24 -1.50 -4.25
C LEU A 28 12.30 -1.44 -5.46
N ASP A 29 11.42 -2.45 -5.58
CA ASP A 29 10.36 -2.40 -6.58
C ASP A 29 9.47 -1.23 -6.24
N PHE A 30 9.60 -0.14 -7.01
CA PHE A 30 8.58 0.89 -7.10
C PHE A 30 7.46 0.31 -7.95
N SER A 31 6.51 -0.35 -7.29
CA SER A 31 5.40 -0.96 -8.00
C SER A 31 4.36 0.11 -8.25
N SER A 32 4.35 0.68 -9.47
CA SER A 32 3.28 1.58 -9.93
C SER A 32 1.90 0.91 -10.04
N THR A 33 1.78 -0.34 -9.58
CA THR A 33 0.58 -1.16 -9.61
C THR A 33 0.45 -1.96 -8.31
N PRO A 34 -0.77 -2.32 -7.87
CA PRO A 34 -0.97 -3.23 -6.75
C PRO A 34 -0.26 -4.60 -6.98
N PRO A 35 0.15 -5.31 -5.92
CA PRO A 35 0.50 -6.73 -6.04
C PRO A 35 -0.70 -7.54 -6.55
N ASP A 36 -0.45 -8.53 -7.41
CA ASP A 36 -1.45 -9.32 -8.13
C ASP A 36 -1.29 -10.84 -7.96
N ASN A 37 -0.49 -11.25 -6.98
CA ASN A 37 -0.02 -12.63 -6.82
C ASN A 37 -0.06 -13.13 -5.36
N GLY A 38 -0.80 -12.43 -4.49
CA GLY A 38 -0.94 -12.73 -3.07
C GLY A 38 0.23 -12.28 -2.20
N ASN A 39 1.27 -11.67 -2.78
CA ASN A 39 2.45 -11.24 -2.03
C ASN A 39 2.20 -9.98 -1.19
N SER A 40 3.05 -9.79 -0.18
CA SER A 40 3.06 -8.56 0.60
C SER A 40 4.13 -7.59 0.09
N ILE A 41 3.78 -6.32 -0.06
CA ILE A 41 4.72 -5.23 -0.37
C ILE A 41 4.65 -4.13 0.69
N THR A 42 5.73 -3.36 0.80
CA THR A 42 5.80 -2.15 1.62
C THR A 42 6.07 -0.95 0.74
N ILE A 43 5.16 0.03 0.78
CA ILE A 43 5.32 1.33 0.12
C ILE A 43 6.04 2.25 1.10
N SER A 44 7.24 2.69 0.71
CA SER A 44 8.11 3.56 1.53
C SER A 44 8.48 4.89 0.85
N SER A 45 7.89 5.13 -0.33
CA SER A 45 7.95 6.36 -1.10
C SER A 45 6.60 6.60 -1.75
N ASP A 46 6.30 7.85 -2.11
CA ASP A 46 5.00 8.18 -2.71
C ASP A 46 4.75 7.41 -4.01
N GLU A 47 3.54 6.89 -4.15
CA GLU A 47 3.11 6.09 -5.30
C GLU A 47 1.70 6.49 -5.74
N THR A 48 1.42 6.32 -7.03
CA THR A 48 0.08 6.51 -7.59
C THR A 48 -0.35 5.29 -8.36
N TRP A 49 -1.49 4.70 -8.00
CA TRP A 49 -2.10 3.61 -8.75
C TRP A 49 -3.28 4.14 -9.55
N THR A 50 -3.25 3.93 -10.87
CA THR A 50 -4.31 4.36 -11.78
C THR A 50 -5.12 3.15 -12.22
N GLY A 51 -6.41 3.15 -11.88
CA GLY A 51 -7.32 2.03 -12.11
C GLY A 51 -7.86 1.93 -13.55
N PRO A 52 -8.65 0.88 -13.86
CA PRO A 52 -9.09 -0.17 -12.95
C PRO A 52 -8.01 -1.25 -12.73
N LEU A 53 -7.78 -1.65 -11.47
CA LEU A 53 -6.81 -2.71 -11.10
C LEU A 53 -7.37 -3.62 -9.99
N THR A 54 -6.71 -4.76 -9.78
CA THR A 54 -6.97 -5.68 -8.66
C THR A 54 -5.76 -5.71 -7.72
N LEU A 55 -6.02 -5.61 -6.42
CA LEU A 55 -5.07 -5.91 -5.35
C LEU A 55 -5.28 -7.36 -4.91
N ASP A 56 -4.29 -8.22 -5.18
CA ASP A 56 -4.18 -9.57 -4.60
C ASP A 56 -2.87 -9.65 -3.79
N GLY A 57 -3.00 -9.48 -2.48
CA GLY A 57 -1.88 -9.42 -1.55
C GLY A 57 -2.07 -8.42 -0.41
N SER A 58 -0.99 -8.13 0.29
CA SER A 58 -0.98 -7.19 1.44
C SER A 58 -0.09 -6.00 1.16
N VAL A 59 -0.56 -4.81 1.50
CA VAL A 59 0.17 -3.55 1.28
C VAL A 59 0.33 -2.87 2.61
N ILE A 60 1.56 -2.49 2.94
CA ILE A 60 1.87 -1.67 4.11
C ILE A 60 2.40 -0.33 3.63
N ILE A 61 1.73 0.76 3.99
CA ILE A 61 2.17 2.12 3.72
C ILE A 61 2.92 2.61 4.97
N ASN A 62 4.21 2.91 4.79
CA ASN A 62 5.14 3.27 5.87
C ASN A 62 6.11 4.36 5.41
N GLY A 63 7.02 4.81 6.29
CA GLY A 63 8.08 5.76 5.95
C GLY A 63 7.62 7.20 5.68
N GLY A 64 6.37 7.55 6.03
CA GLY A 64 5.75 8.83 5.68
C GLY A 64 5.25 8.90 4.24
N ALA A 65 5.24 7.78 3.51
CA ALA A 65 4.81 7.71 2.12
C ALA A 65 3.30 7.91 1.97
N THR A 66 2.92 8.42 0.80
CA THR A 66 1.52 8.54 0.37
C THR A 66 1.24 7.58 -0.79
N LEU A 67 0.24 6.71 -0.63
CA LEU A 67 -0.35 5.98 -1.75
C LEU A 67 -1.59 6.74 -2.24
N THR A 68 -1.55 7.24 -3.47
CA THR A 68 -2.69 7.88 -4.13
C THR A 68 -3.38 6.92 -5.09
N ILE A 69 -4.69 6.75 -4.95
CA ILE A 69 -5.52 5.91 -5.81
C ILE A 69 -6.31 6.79 -6.79
N GLN A 70 -6.04 6.64 -8.09
CA GLN A 70 -6.71 7.35 -9.19
C GLN A 70 -7.47 6.37 -10.09
N GLY A 71 -8.60 5.88 -9.58
CA GLY A 71 -9.49 4.94 -10.27
C GLY A 71 -9.89 3.77 -9.37
N ASP A 72 -10.76 2.91 -9.87
CA ASP A 72 -11.28 1.79 -9.06
C ASP A 72 -10.20 0.73 -8.81
N ILE A 73 -10.09 0.28 -7.55
CA ILE A 73 -9.28 -0.88 -7.15
C ILE A 73 -10.20 -1.92 -6.50
N THR A 74 -10.15 -3.15 -7.02
CA THR A 74 -10.79 -4.30 -6.40
C THR A 74 -9.80 -5.00 -5.46
N ILE A 75 -10.13 -5.09 -4.18
CA ILE A 75 -9.33 -5.78 -3.16
C ILE A 75 -9.83 -7.21 -3.05
N ALA A 76 -9.01 -8.15 -3.49
CA ALA A 76 -9.32 -9.57 -3.48
C ALA A 76 -9.55 -10.09 -2.06
N LYS A 77 -10.30 -11.19 -1.94
CA LYS A 77 -10.58 -11.78 -0.62
C LYS A 77 -9.29 -12.14 0.13
N GLY A 78 -9.17 -11.66 1.37
CA GLY A 78 -7.99 -11.89 2.22
C GLY A 78 -6.83 -10.92 1.97
N SER A 79 -6.96 -10.02 0.99
CA SER A 79 -6.01 -8.94 0.73
C SER A 79 -6.25 -7.74 1.63
N SER A 80 -5.23 -6.90 1.80
CA SER A 80 -5.32 -5.76 2.73
C SER A 80 -4.44 -4.59 2.34
N ILE A 81 -4.87 -3.39 2.76
CA ILE A 81 -4.03 -2.18 2.81
C ILE A 81 -3.97 -1.75 4.27
N SER A 82 -2.76 -1.64 4.81
CA SER A 82 -2.48 -1.15 6.16
C SER A 82 -1.69 0.15 6.06
N VAL A 83 -2.13 1.17 6.79
CA VAL A 83 -1.38 2.43 6.92
C VAL A 83 -0.77 2.45 8.32
N GLU A 84 0.55 2.29 8.40
CA GLU A 84 1.27 2.29 9.68
C GLU A 84 1.91 3.64 9.99
N ASN A 85 2.63 4.21 9.02
CA ASN A 85 3.25 5.53 9.10
C ASN A 85 3.27 6.13 7.70
N GLY A 86 2.15 6.66 7.26
CA GLY A 86 1.99 7.22 5.93
C GLY A 86 0.55 7.65 5.69
N SER A 87 0.14 7.73 4.43
CA SER A 87 -1.19 8.16 4.03
C SER A 87 -1.73 7.34 2.86
N LEU A 88 -3.04 7.11 2.87
CA LEU A 88 -3.79 6.56 1.75
C LEU A 88 -4.77 7.63 1.28
N GLU A 89 -4.60 8.08 0.05
CA GLU A 89 -5.48 9.06 -0.59
C GLU A 89 -6.28 8.37 -1.70
N VAL A 90 -7.59 8.57 -1.70
CA VAL A 90 -8.48 8.02 -2.74
C VAL A 90 -9.09 9.20 -3.47
N GLY A 91 -8.81 9.31 -4.78
CA GLY A 91 -9.28 10.41 -5.61
C GLY A 91 -10.81 10.46 -5.74
N GLU A 92 -11.35 11.61 -6.13
CA GLU A 92 -12.80 11.90 -6.13
C GLU A 92 -13.65 10.88 -6.89
N SER A 93 -13.12 10.32 -7.99
CA SER A 93 -13.80 9.32 -8.83
C SER A 93 -13.26 7.91 -8.65
N ALA A 94 -12.44 7.68 -7.61
CA ALA A 94 -11.84 6.40 -7.32
C ALA A 94 -12.63 5.67 -6.23
N ALA A 95 -12.64 4.34 -6.27
CA ALA A 95 -13.24 3.51 -5.23
C ALA A 95 -12.33 2.35 -4.85
N LEU A 96 -12.31 2.03 -3.55
CA LEU A 96 -11.75 0.78 -3.04
C LEU A 96 -12.92 -0.20 -2.81
N LYS A 97 -12.96 -1.28 -3.58
CA LYS A 97 -14.04 -2.27 -3.53
C LYS A 97 -13.50 -3.57 -2.97
N SER A 98 -14.04 -4.03 -1.84
CA SER A 98 -13.66 -5.35 -1.34
C SER A 98 -14.50 -6.46 -1.97
N GLU A 99 -13.87 -7.56 -2.35
CA GLU A 99 -14.55 -8.82 -2.67
C GLU A 99 -15.00 -9.56 -1.40
N SER A 100 -14.58 -9.11 -0.21
CA SER A 100 -15.06 -9.68 1.05
C SER A 100 -16.55 -9.41 1.25
N THR A 101 -17.28 -10.46 1.60
CA THR A 101 -18.69 -10.38 2.00
C THR A 101 -18.86 -9.93 3.45
N GLU A 102 -17.78 -9.95 4.25
CA GLU A 102 -17.77 -9.46 5.63
C GLU A 102 -17.48 -7.95 5.61
N GLN A 103 -18.51 -7.17 5.31
CA GLN A 103 -18.42 -5.72 5.22
C GLN A 103 -18.42 -5.11 6.62
N SER A 104 -17.25 -4.69 7.11
CA SER A 104 -17.17 -3.81 8.29
C SER A 104 -16.05 -2.80 8.10
N MET A 105 -16.36 -1.51 8.21
CA MET A 105 -15.33 -0.49 8.44
C MET A 105 -15.05 -0.47 9.94
N ARG A 106 -13.84 -0.84 10.33
CA ARG A 106 -13.42 -0.87 11.74
C ARG A 106 -12.36 0.17 11.99
N VAL A 107 -12.67 1.16 12.82
CA VAL A 107 -11.71 2.17 13.27
C VAL A 107 -11.25 1.80 14.69
N ASN A 108 -9.97 1.41 14.84
CA ASN A 108 -9.39 0.94 16.11
C ASN A 108 -8.34 1.93 16.63
N PHE A 109 -8.75 3.00 17.31
CA PHE A 109 -7.82 3.89 18.03
C PHE A 109 -8.51 4.44 19.28
N GLN A 110 -7.73 4.87 20.29
CA GLN A 110 -8.29 5.54 21.48
C GLN A 110 -9.09 6.80 21.08
N ASP A 111 -8.74 7.45 19.96
CA ASP A 111 -9.38 8.66 19.42
C ASP A 111 -9.74 8.56 17.92
N GLY A 112 -10.04 7.35 17.42
CA GLY A 112 -10.33 7.17 15.99
C GLY A 112 -11.52 8.01 15.53
N ARG A 113 -11.28 9.00 14.67
CA ARG A 113 -12.32 9.88 14.11
C ARG A 113 -12.49 9.64 12.62
N ILE A 114 -13.75 9.57 12.17
CA ILE A 114 -14.10 9.65 10.75
C ILE A 114 -14.57 11.08 10.51
N ASN A 115 -13.77 11.88 9.79
CA ASN A 115 -14.16 13.21 9.39
C ASN A 115 -14.77 13.15 7.98
N ILE A 116 -16.08 13.35 7.88
CA ILE A 116 -16.78 13.42 6.59
C ILE A 116 -17.04 14.91 6.32
N PRO A 117 -16.25 15.57 5.47
CA PRO A 117 -16.51 16.96 5.10
C PRO A 117 -17.83 16.99 4.33
N LEU A 118 -18.78 17.77 4.84
CA LEU A 118 -20.04 18.06 4.17
C LEU A 118 -19.87 19.41 3.46
N ASP A 119 -20.31 19.52 2.21
CA ASP A 119 -20.24 20.79 1.50
C ASP A 119 -21.23 21.82 2.09
N GLU A 120 -20.96 23.10 1.90
CA GLU A 120 -21.84 24.17 2.43
C GLU A 120 -23.12 24.35 1.59
N TYR A 121 -23.19 23.72 0.40
CA TYR A 121 -24.18 24.04 -0.64
C TYR A 121 -25.02 22.84 -1.12
N GLY A 122 -24.99 21.70 -0.43
CA GLY A 122 -25.67 20.47 -0.83
C GLY A 122 -26.50 19.80 0.28
N ASN A 123 -27.44 18.95 -0.14
CA ASN A 123 -28.09 17.98 0.74
C ASN A 123 -27.09 16.86 1.07
N ASN A 124 -26.18 17.13 2.00
CA ASN A 124 -25.22 16.12 2.43
C ASN A 124 -25.92 15.03 3.24
N SER A 125 -25.79 13.78 2.82
CA SER A 125 -26.32 12.62 3.54
C SER A 125 -25.20 11.63 3.84
N ILE A 126 -24.99 11.35 5.12
CA ILE A 126 -24.18 10.20 5.56
C ILE A 126 -25.14 9.03 5.69
N THR A 127 -24.94 7.97 4.91
CA THR A 127 -25.79 6.76 4.93
C THR A 127 -24.95 5.56 5.33
N PHE A 128 -25.36 4.87 6.40
CA PHE A 128 -24.78 3.60 6.82
C PHE A 128 -25.75 2.47 6.47
N TYR A 129 -25.27 1.49 5.71
CA TYR A 129 -26.01 0.26 5.42
C TYR A 129 -25.58 -0.85 6.38
N PHE A 130 -26.56 -1.48 7.02
CA PHE A 130 -26.35 -2.65 7.87
C PHE A 130 -26.95 -3.87 7.17
N SER A 131 -26.19 -4.95 7.06
CA SER A 131 -26.62 -6.21 6.43
C SER A 131 -27.51 -7.07 7.34
N THR A 132 -27.64 -6.69 8.61
CA THR A 132 -28.48 -7.33 9.63
C THR A 132 -29.18 -6.27 10.48
N ASP A 133 -30.24 -6.68 11.18
CA ASP A 133 -30.89 -5.80 12.15
C ASP A 133 -29.89 -5.32 13.22
N VAL A 134 -29.86 -4.01 13.45
CA VAL A 134 -29.09 -3.42 14.55
C VAL A 134 -29.88 -3.62 15.84
N THR A 135 -29.44 -4.54 16.69
CA THR A 135 -30.08 -4.83 17.98
C THR A 135 -29.21 -4.29 19.12
N GLY A 136 -29.77 -3.44 20.00
CA GLY A 136 -29.03 -2.77 21.10
C GLY A 136 -29.37 -1.28 21.24
N TYR A 137 -28.55 -0.53 21.98
CA TYR A 137 -28.55 0.94 21.87
C TYR A 137 -28.09 1.28 20.46
N GLY A 138 -28.94 1.96 19.68
CA GLY A 138 -28.56 2.44 18.35
C GLY A 138 -27.34 3.37 18.42
N PRO A 139 -26.73 3.74 17.28
CA PRO A 139 -25.66 4.72 17.29
C PRO A 139 -26.14 5.99 18.02
N THR A 140 -25.45 6.34 19.11
CA THR A 140 -25.69 7.61 19.81
C THR A 140 -24.98 8.70 19.03
N PHE A 141 -25.75 9.62 18.45
CA PHE A 141 -25.22 10.83 17.86
C PHE A 141 -25.16 11.90 18.95
N ASP A 142 -23.97 12.15 19.48
CA ASP A 142 -23.73 13.29 20.36
C ASP A 142 -23.48 14.54 19.50
N ASN A 143 -24.38 15.53 19.60
CA ASN A 143 -24.04 16.88 19.19
C ASN A 143 -23.15 17.48 20.28
N GLY A 144 -21.85 17.58 19.99
CA GLY A 144 -20.92 18.39 20.78
C GLY A 144 -21.23 19.88 20.67
#